data_AF-A0A378VRI6-F1
#
_entry.id   AF-A0A378VRI6-F1
#
_cell.length_a   1.000
_cell.length_b   1.000
_cell.length_c   1.000
_cell.angle_alpha   90.00
_cell.angle_beta   90.00
_cell.angle_gamma   90.00
#
_symmetry.space_group_name_H-M   'P 1'
#
loop_
_entity.id
_entity.type
_entity.pdbx_description
1 polymer ?
#
loop_
_entity_poly.entity_id
_entity_poly.type
_entity_poly.pdbx_seq_one_letter_code
_entity_poly.pdbx_strand_id
1 'polypeptide(L)'
;MTYRELVERQLAVRHADLELGLSRARKQEPFVIHVSDLLDKAGIEYAVRMDKDFQTTFHLEYPITNYDTFKRAVWQTLGAYYCVCNDGDGLEIASNHPDGYAVRIVFGDVPV
;
A
#
# COMPACT_ATOMS: atom_id res chain seq x y z
N MET A 1 -30.46 -19.70 19.88
CA MET A 1 -29.52 -19.18 18.88
C MET A 1 -29.28 -20.27 17.84
N THR A 2 -29.81 -20.04 16.65
CA THR A 2 -29.73 -20.92 15.48
C THR A 2 -28.45 -20.63 14.71
N TYR A 3 -28.02 -21.59 13.90
CA TYR A 3 -26.90 -21.39 12.99
C TYR A 3 -27.11 -20.17 12.07
N ARG A 4 -28.35 -19.92 11.65
CA ARG A 4 -28.72 -18.74 10.85
C ARG A 4 -28.42 -17.43 11.58
N GLU A 5 -28.83 -17.32 12.85
CA GLU A 5 -28.56 -16.12 13.66
C GLU A 5 -27.04 -15.89 13.88
N LEU A 6 -26.25 -16.97 13.97
CA LEU A 6 -24.79 -16.87 14.05
C LEU A 6 -24.18 -16.32 12.75
N VAL A 7 -24.66 -16.80 11.60
CA VAL A 7 -24.21 -16.33 10.27
C VAL A 7 -24.60 -14.87 10.05
N GLU A 8 -25.84 -14.49 10.35
CA GLU A 8 -26.32 -13.11 10.22
C GLU A 8 -25.51 -12.14 11.10
N ARG A 9 -25.15 -12.55 12.32
CA ARG A 9 -24.26 -11.77 13.19
C ARG A 9 -22.87 -11.60 12.58
N GLN A 10 -22.27 -12.67 12.06
CA GLN A 10 -20.94 -12.59 11.46
C GLN A 10 -20.92 -11.72 10.20
N LEU A 11 -22.01 -11.78 9.40
CA LEU A 11 -22.18 -10.95 8.22
C LEU A 11 -22.26 -9.47 8.58
N ALA A 12 -23.03 -9.12 9.62
CA ALA A 12 -23.14 -7.73 10.10
C ALA A 12 -21.80 -7.15 10.54
N VAL A 13 -20.98 -7.93 11.27
CA VAL A 13 -19.63 -7.51 11.68
C VAL A 13 -18.75 -7.25 10.45
N ARG A 14 -18.75 -8.16 9.48
CA ARG A 14 -17.95 -7.99 8.25
C ARG A 14 -18.40 -6.78 7.43
N HIS A 15 -19.70 -6.49 7.37
CA HIS A 15 -20.18 -5.28 6.71
C HIS A 15 -19.66 -4.01 7.39
N ALA A 16 -19.71 -3.95 8.72
CA ALA A 16 -19.18 -2.81 9.46
C ALA A 16 -17.66 -2.63 9.25
N ASP A 17 -16.91 -3.73 9.28
CA ASP A 17 -15.46 -3.70 9.01
C ASP A 17 -15.15 -3.21 7.59
N LEU A 18 -15.94 -3.63 6.60
CA LEU A 18 -15.79 -3.16 5.22
C LEU A 18 -16.10 -1.67 5.07
N GLU A 19 -17.14 -1.17 5.74
CA GLU A 19 -17.48 0.27 5.71
C GLU A 19 -16.38 1.12 6.36
N LEU A 20 -15.83 0.66 7.49
CA LEU A 20 -14.70 1.29 8.16
C LEU A 20 -13.44 1.27 7.29
N GLY A 21 -13.13 0.12 6.69
CA GLY A 21 -12.03 -0.04 5.75
C GLY A 21 -12.14 0.89 4.55
N LEU A 22 -13.31 0.97 3.93
CA LEU A 22 -13.58 1.85 2.79
C LEU A 22 -13.45 3.33 3.18
N SER A 23 -13.98 3.72 4.35
CA SER A 23 -13.83 5.09 4.86
C SER A 23 -12.37 5.45 5.06
N ARG A 24 -11.57 4.53 5.62
CA ARG A 24 -10.13 4.70 5.80
C ARG A 24 -9.38 4.80 4.48
N ALA A 25 -9.68 3.92 3.52
CA ALA A 25 -9.05 3.91 2.19
C ALA A 25 -9.30 5.22 1.43
N ARG A 26 -10.52 5.78 1.50
CA ARG A 26 -10.83 7.10 0.92
C ARG A 26 -10.01 8.22 1.55
N LYS A 27 -9.77 8.18 2.86
CA LYS A 27 -8.90 9.17 3.53
C LYS A 27 -7.42 8.98 3.19
N GLN A 28 -7.02 7.76 2.80
CA GLN A 28 -5.67 7.45 2.37
C GLN A 28 -5.37 7.96 0.94
N GLU A 29 -6.38 8.19 0.11
CA GLU A 29 -6.23 8.58 -1.31
C GLU A 29 -5.23 9.73 -1.54
N PRO A 30 -5.23 10.86 -0.81
CA PRO A 30 -4.26 11.93 -1.01
C PRO A 30 -2.81 11.49 -0.77
N PHE A 31 -2.61 10.57 0.18
CA PHE A 31 -1.29 10.00 0.47
C PHE A 31 -0.83 9.10 -0.68
N VAL A 32 -1.70 8.23 -1.20
CA VAL A 32 -1.38 7.37 -2.35
C VAL A 32 -1.05 8.22 -3.58
N ILE A 33 -1.85 9.24 -3.87
CA ILE A 33 -1.63 10.16 -5.00
C ILE A 33 -0.27 10.86 -4.88
N HIS A 34 0.12 11.29 -3.68
CA HIS A 34 1.41 11.95 -3.51
C HIS A 34 2.59 10.98 -3.67
N VAL A 35 2.48 9.73 -3.18
CA VAL A 35 3.49 8.70 -3.47
C VAL A 35 3.61 8.45 -4.97
N SER A 36 2.49 8.36 -5.69
CA SER A 36 2.44 8.28 -7.16
C SER A 36 3.18 9.44 -7.84
N ASP A 37 2.87 10.69 -7.48
CA ASP A 37 3.51 11.88 -8.05
C ASP A 37 5.03 11.91 -7.82
N LEU A 38 5.49 11.45 -6.65
CA LEU A 38 6.93 11.33 -6.36
C LEU A 38 7.62 10.28 -7.24
N LEU A 39 6.97 9.15 -7.49
CA LEU A 39 7.48 8.11 -8.38
C LEU A 39 7.47 8.57 -9.84
N ASP A 40 6.40 9.25 -10.28
CA ASP A 40 6.28 9.81 -11.63
C ASP A 40 7.38 10.85 -11.90
N LYS A 41 7.62 11.76 -10.95
CA LYS A 41 8.71 12.77 -11.04
C LYS A 41 10.10 12.14 -11.08
N ALA A 42 10.28 10.99 -10.45
CA ALA A 42 11.52 10.23 -10.51
C ALA A 42 11.66 9.41 -11.80
N GLY A 43 10.63 9.36 -12.66
CA GLY A 43 10.62 8.58 -13.89
C GLY A 43 10.57 7.08 -13.65
N ILE A 44 9.95 6.65 -12.55
CA ILE A 44 9.87 5.26 -12.13
C ILE A 44 8.54 4.68 -12.61
N GLU A 45 8.58 3.60 -13.38
CA GLU A 45 7.37 2.90 -13.82
C GLU A 45 6.82 2.02 -12.70
N TYR A 46 5.51 2.09 -12.47
CA TYR A 46 4.82 1.30 -11.45
C TYR A 46 3.38 0.97 -11.82
N ALA A 47 2.85 -0.07 -11.19
CA ALA A 47 1.43 -0.41 -11.16
C ALA A 47 0.90 -0.37 -9.71
N VAL A 48 -0.22 0.30 -9.49
CA VAL A 48 -0.88 0.34 -8.18
C VAL A 48 -1.91 -0.79 -8.11
N ARG A 49 -1.85 -1.59 -7.04
CA ARG A 49 -2.81 -2.65 -6.73
C ARG A 49 -3.38 -2.46 -5.33
N MET A 50 -4.57 -2.99 -5.12
CA MET A 50 -5.24 -2.98 -3.82
C MET A 50 -5.81 -4.37 -3.55
N ASP A 51 -5.64 -4.88 -2.34
CA ASP A 51 -6.20 -6.17 -1.93
C ASP A 51 -7.61 -6.05 -1.35
N LYS A 52 -8.18 -7.20 -0.95
CA LYS A 52 -9.53 -7.28 -0.36
C LYS A 52 -9.69 -6.55 0.98
N ASP A 53 -8.58 -6.24 1.65
CA ASP A 53 -8.53 -5.55 2.94
C ASP A 53 -8.18 -4.06 2.75
N PHE A 54 -8.24 -3.57 1.50
CA PHE A 54 -7.92 -2.21 1.08
C PHE A 54 -6.44 -1.83 1.26
N GLN A 55 -5.54 -2.79 1.41
CA GLN A 55 -4.11 -2.52 1.47
C GLN A 55 -3.59 -2.15 0.07
N THR A 56 -3.03 -0.95 -0.05
CA THR A 56 -2.46 -0.47 -1.31
C THR A 56 -1.00 -0.91 -1.45
N THR A 57 -0.68 -1.49 -2.60
CA THR A 57 0.67 -1.94 -2.98
C THR A 57 1.09 -1.35 -4.32
N PHE A 58 2.28 -0.78 -4.36
CA PHE A 58 2.94 -0.30 -5.56
C PHE A 58 3.90 -1.37 -6.07
N HIS A 59 3.69 -1.84 -7.29
CA HIS A 59 4.58 -2.75 -7.99
C HIS A 59 5.48 -1.95 -8.91
N LEU A 60 6.77 -1.88 -8.59
CA LEU A 60 7.73 -1.14 -9.39
C LEU A 60 8.44 -2.10 -10.34
N GLU A 61 8.47 -1.74 -11.62
CA GLU A 61 9.32 -2.42 -12.59
C GLU A 61 10.77 -1.94 -12.38
N TYR A 62 11.72 -2.89 -12.36
CA TYR A 62 13.12 -2.56 -12.14
C TYR A 62 14.03 -3.24 -13.16
N PRO A 63 15.16 -2.62 -13.54
CA PRO A 63 16.15 -3.26 -14.39
C PRO A 63 16.76 -4.46 -13.67
N ILE A 64 16.70 -5.64 -14.30
CA ILE A 64 17.17 -6.93 -13.75
C ILE A 64 18.61 -6.86 -13.20
N THR A 65 19.43 -5.96 -13.73
CA THR A 65 20.87 -5.86 -13.43
C THR A 65 21.21 -5.02 -12.20
N ASN A 66 20.26 -4.33 -11.55
CA ASN A 66 20.63 -3.41 -10.47
C ASN A 66 19.56 -3.19 -9.38
N TYR A 67 19.01 -4.28 -8.85
CA TYR A 67 17.98 -4.26 -7.80
C TYR A 67 18.34 -3.38 -6.59
N ASP A 68 19.50 -3.57 -5.96
CA ASP A 68 19.88 -2.82 -4.75
C ASP A 68 20.01 -1.32 -4.99
N THR A 69 20.60 -0.92 -6.12
CA THR A 69 20.74 0.50 -6.47
C THR A 69 19.37 1.11 -6.74
N PHE A 70 18.49 0.40 -7.44
CA PHE A 70 17.13 0.86 -7.72
C PHE A 70 16.29 0.97 -6.45
N LYS A 71 16.33 -0.05 -5.57
CA LYS A 71 15.68 -0.02 -4.25
C LYS A 71 16.17 1.16 -3.42
N ARG A 72 17.48 1.44 -3.42
CA ARG A 72 18.06 2.58 -2.72
C ARG A 72 17.59 3.92 -3.30
N ALA A 73 17.48 4.05 -4.63
CA ALA A 73 16.97 5.25 -5.27
C ALA A 73 15.51 5.52 -4.86
N VAL A 74 14.66 4.49 -4.89
CA VAL A 74 13.26 4.57 -4.43
C VAL A 74 13.18 4.99 -2.96
N TRP A 75 14.01 4.37 -2.11
CA TRP A 75 14.10 4.72 -0.69
C TRP A 75 14.48 6.19 -0.49
N GLN A 76 15.43 6.73 -1.26
CA GLN A 76 15.83 8.13 -1.19
C GLN A 76 14.74 9.10 -1.67
N THR A 77 14.06 8.78 -2.78
CA THR A 77 12.97 9.59 -3.34
C THR A 77 11.83 9.74 -2.33
N LEU A 78 11.41 8.65 -1.70
CA LEU A 78 10.27 8.64 -0.79
C LEU A 78 10.66 9.00 0.65
N GLY A 79 11.87 8.63 1.07
CA GLY A 79 12.43 8.93 2.39
C GLY A 79 12.64 10.42 2.65
N ALA A 80 12.65 11.25 1.60
CA ALA A 80 12.63 12.71 1.73
C ALA A 80 11.32 13.25 2.33
N TYR A 81 10.22 12.50 2.20
CA TYR A 81 8.87 12.93 2.59
C TYR A 81 8.23 12.05 3.66
N TYR A 82 8.59 10.76 3.69
CA TYR A 82 7.93 9.73 4.49
C TYR A 82 8.92 8.86 5.26
N CYS A 83 8.40 8.15 6.27
CA CYS A 83 9.18 7.11 6.93
C CYS A 83 9.18 5.87 6.03
N VAL A 84 10.36 5.44 5.58
CA VAL A 84 10.51 4.28 4.71
C VAL A 84 11.31 3.19 5.43
N CYS A 85 10.67 2.05 5.65
CA CYS A 85 11.24 0.88 6.31
C CYS A 85 11.43 -0.27 5.33
N ASN A 86 12.38 -1.16 5.60
CA ASN A 86 12.47 -2.41 4.86
C ASN A 86 11.33 -3.34 5.30
N ASP A 87 10.66 -3.94 4.33
CA ASP A 87 9.63 -4.96 4.54
C ASP A 87 9.95 -6.18 3.66
N GLY A 88 10.79 -7.09 4.18
CA GLY A 88 11.33 -8.22 3.41
C GLY A 88 12.02 -7.75 2.12
N ASP A 89 11.57 -8.29 0.99
CA ASP A 89 12.06 -7.94 -0.36
C ASP A 89 11.44 -6.63 -0.90
N GLY A 90 10.58 -5.97 -0.14
CA GLY A 90 9.92 -4.70 -0.48
C GLY A 90 10.36 -3.53 0.40
N LEU A 91 9.56 -2.46 0.35
CA LEU A 91 9.63 -1.33 1.27
C LEU A 91 8.22 -1.06 1.83
N GLU A 92 8.16 -0.59 3.06
CA GLU A 92 6.94 0.00 3.63
C GLU A 92 7.12 1.51 3.72
N ILE A 93 6.12 2.26 3.27
CA ILE A 93 6.10 3.73 3.34
C ILE A 93 4.98 4.12 4.28
N ALA A 94 5.34 4.68 5.42
CA ALA A 94 4.40 5.15 6.41
C ALA A 94 4.33 6.69 6.40
N SER A 95 3.10 7.20 6.45
CA SER A 95 2.86 8.62 6.68
C SER A 95 3.31 9.00 8.10
N ASN A 96 3.97 10.15 8.22
CA ASN A 96 4.36 10.71 9.51
C ASN A 96 3.16 11.35 10.27
N HIS A 97 1.96 11.36 9.67
CA HIS A 97 0.74 11.84 10.31
C HIS A 97 0.18 10.82 11.33
N PRO A 98 -0.52 11.28 12.39
CA PRO A 98 -1.15 10.41 13.39
C PRO A 98 -2.20 9.43 12.82
N ASP A 99 -2.69 9.67 11.60
CA ASP A 99 -3.63 8.78 10.92
C ASP A 99 -3.01 7.42 10.52
N GLY A 100 -1.67 7.31 10.55
CA GLY A 100 -0.96 6.03 10.49
C GLY A 100 -1.22 5.22 9.20
N TYR A 101 -1.34 5.90 8.06
CA TYR A 101 -1.46 5.22 6.77
C TYR A 101 -0.10 4.68 6.33
N ALA A 102 -0.10 3.46 5.81
CA ALA A 102 1.07 2.85 5.20
C ALA A 102 0.70 2.22 3.86
N VAL A 103 1.65 2.23 2.93
CA VAL A 103 1.57 1.49 1.66
C VAL A 103 2.82 0.65 1.49
N ARG A 104 2.67 -0.43 0.73
CA ARG A 104 3.77 -1.34 0.43
C ARG A 104 4.32 -1.05 -0.96
N ILE A 105 5.64 -1.08 -1.11
CA ILE A 105 6.32 -1.19 -2.40
C ILE A 105 6.86 -2.61 -2.53
N VAL A 106 6.57 -3.22 -3.67
CA VAL A 106 7.15 -4.49 -4.11
C VAL A 106 7.89 -4.24 -5.42
N PHE A 107 9.04 -4.88 -5.58
CA PHE A 107 9.86 -4.78 -6.77
C PHE A 107 9.65 -6.01 -7.64
N GLY A 108 9.26 -5.80 -8.89
CA GLY A 108 8.93 -6.85 -9.84
C GLY A 108 7.46 -7.26 -9.81
N ASP A 109 7.09 -8.05 -10.81
CA ASP A 109 5.73 -8.53 -10.95
C ASP A 109 5.51 -9.72 -10.00
N VAL A 110 4.63 -9.52 -9.01
CA VAL A 110 4.06 -10.66 -8.29
C VAL A 110 2.85 -11.09 -9.12
N PRO A 111 2.84 -12.29 -9.70
CA PRO A 111 1.68 -12.76 -10.44
C PRO A 111 0.46 -12.76 -9.52
N VAL A 112 -0.65 -12.25 -10.06
CA VAL A 112 -1.99 -12.24 -9.45
C VAL A 112 -2.51 -13.65 -9.18
#